data_AF-A0A2H0CGI9-F1
#
_entry.id   AF-A0A2H0CGI9-F1
#
_cell.length_a   1.000
_cell.length_b   1.000
_cell.length_c   1.000
_cell.angle_alpha   90.00
_cell.angle_beta   90.00
_cell.angle_gamma   90.00
#
_symmetry.space_group_name_H-M   'P 1'
#
loop_
_entity.id
_entity.type
_entity.pdbx_description
1 polymer ?
#
loop_
_entity_poly.entity_id
_entity_poly.type
_entity_poly.pdbx_seq_one_letter_code
_entity_poly.pdbx_strand_id
1 'polypeptide(L)' 'MKKFEEKKFNIGELKGISAKNIKEHLKLYAGYVKHTNLISEKIEEYMSDPEKNAYIIGELQRRL' A
#
# COMPACT_ATOMS: atom_id res chain seq x y z
N MET A 1 -14.20 0.03 -0.23
CA MET A 1 -13.10 -0.53 0.60
C MET A 1 -12.64 0.51 1.60
N LYS A 2 -12.30 0.09 2.82
CA LYS A 2 -11.77 1.03 3.83
C LYS A 2 -10.32 1.37 3.47
N LYS A 3 -10.00 2.66 3.33
CA LYS A 3 -8.62 3.12 3.09
C LYS A 3 -7.76 2.93 4.34
N PHE A 4 -6.49 2.65 4.12
CA PHE A 4 -5.47 2.60 5.15
C PHE A 4 -4.93 4.01 5.43
N GLU A 5 -4.79 4.35 6.70
CA GLU A 5 -4.13 5.58 7.13
C GLU A 5 -2.68 5.27 7.51
N GLU A 6 -1.75 6.08 6.99
CA GLU A 6 -0.34 5.93 7.30
C GLU A 6 -0.09 6.29 8.77
N LYS A 7 0.41 5.34 9.55
CA LYS A 7 0.82 5.59 10.93
C LYS A 7 2.20 6.22 10.96
N LYS A 8 2.38 7.23 11.80
CA LYS A 8 3.69 7.85 12.03
C LYS A 8 4.41 7.12 13.16
N PHE A 9 5.66 6.73 12.91
CA PHE A 9 6.52 6.08 13.88
C PHE A 9 7.71 6.97 14.17
N ASN A 10 7.98 7.22 15.45
CA ASN A 10 9.21 7.86 15.89
C ASN A 10 10.11 6.78 16.48
N ILE A 11 10.95 6.17 15.64
CA ILE A 11 11.87 5.11 16.03
C ILE A 11 13.22 5.73 16.34
N GLY A 12 13.66 5.60 17.59
CA GLY A 12 14.98 6.05 18.03
C GLY A 12 16.12 5.15 17.53
N GLU A 13 17.31 5.33 18.11
CA GLU A 13 18.46 4.51 17.75
C GLU A 13 18.26 3.04 18.17
N LEU A 14 18.62 2.13 17.27
CA LEU A 14 18.55 0.69 17.50
C LEU A 14 19.94 0.08 17.33
N LYS A 15 20.38 -0.70 18.32
CA LYS A 15 21.68 -1.39 18.25
C LYS A 15 21.70 -2.34 17.05
N GLY A 16 22.65 -2.14 16.14
CA GLY A 16 22.80 -2.96 14.93
C GLY A 16 21.93 -2.55 13.74
N ILE A 17 21.09 -1.50 13.85
CA ILE A 17 20.32 -0.96 12.73
C ILE A 17 20.64 0.52 12.60
N SER A 18 21.16 0.91 11.43
CA SER A 18 21.50 2.31 11.18
C SER A 18 20.25 3.18 11.03
N ALA A 19 20.37 4.46 11.42
CA ALA A 19 19.31 5.46 11.21
C ALA A 19 18.90 5.59 9.73
N LYS A 20 19.87 5.41 8.81
CA LYS A 20 19.58 5.38 7.37
C LYS A 20 18.64 4.22 7.03
N ASN A 21 18.89 3.03 7.57
CA ASN A 21 18.04 1.87 7.31
C ASN A 21 16.61 2.10 7.82
N ILE A 22 16.48 2.63 9.05
CA ILE A 22 15.17 2.98 9.63
C ILE A 22 14.42 3.96 8.71
N LYS A 23 15.09 5.01 8.24
CA LYS A 23 14.49 6.01 7.34
C LYS A 23 13.99 5.41 6.02
N GLU A 24 14.78 4.54 5.39
CA GLU A 24 14.38 3.89 4.14
C GLU A 24 13.20 2.93 4.36
N HIS A 25 13.20 2.16 5.45
CA HIS A 25 12.08 1.29 5.79
C HIS A 25 10.79 2.07 6.08
N LEU A 26 10.86 3.23 6.75
CA LEU A 26 9.70 4.11 6.96
C LEU A 26 9.15 4.66 5.63
N LYS A 27 10.02 4.99 4.66
CA LYS A 27 9.57 5.38 3.32
C LYS A 27 8.89 4.22 2.58
N LEU A 28 9.46 3.02 2.65
CA LEU A 28 8.85 1.82 2.06
C LEU A 28 7.47 1.56 2.66
N TYR A 29 7.34 1.64 3.98
CA TYR A 29 6.05 1.54 4.67
C TYR A 29 5.03 2.56 4.14
N ALA A 30 5.40 3.84 4.06
CA ALA A 30 4.53 4.87 3.50
C ALA A 30 4.14 4.57 2.04
N GLY A 31 5.09 4.05 1.25
CA GLY A 31 4.86 3.56 -0.10
C GLY A 31 3.81 2.45 -0.15
N TYR A 32 3.91 1.44 0.71
CA TYR A 32 2.94 0.35 0.79
C TYR A 32 1.53 0.87 1.08
N VAL A 33 1.37 1.71 2.12
CA VAL A 33 0.05 2.29 2.46
C VAL A 33 -0.55 3.04 1.26
N LYS A 34 0.25 3.87 0.58
CA LYS A 34 -0.17 4.62 -0.60
C LYS A 34 -0.62 3.69 -1.73
N HIS A 35 0.18 2.68 -2.06
CA HIS A 35 -0.10 1.80 -3.19
C HIS A 35 -1.25 0.82 -2.93
N THR A 36 -1.40 0.32 -1.69
CA THR A 36 -2.56 -0.50 -1.30
C THR A 36 -3.86 0.29 -1.44
N ASN A 37 -3.88 1.56 -1.03
CA ASN A 37 -5.03 2.44 -1.24
C ASN A 37 -5.31 2.67 -2.73
N LEU A 38 -4.27 2.94 -3.53
CA LEU A 38 -4.42 3.13 -4.98
C LEU A 38 -4.99 1.88 -5.67
N ILE A 39 -4.54 0.68 -5.30
CA ILE A 39 -5.07 -0.57 -5.83
C ILE A 39 -6.56 -0.71 -5.47
N SER A 40 -6.91 -0.41 -4.22
CA SER A 40 -8.30 -0.45 -3.75
C SER A 40 -9.20 0.53 -4.53
N GLU A 41 -8.73 1.75 -4.76
CA GLU A 41 -9.42 2.76 -5.58
C GLU A 41 -9.60 2.29 -7.02
N LYS A 42 -8.58 1.64 -7.61
CA LYS A 42 -8.67 1.12 -8.98
C LYS A 42 -9.63 -0.07 -9.08
N ILE A 43 -9.68 -0.93 -8.08
CA ILE A 43 -10.70 -1.99 -8.03
C ILE A 43 -12.09 -1.37 -8.03
N GLU A 44 -12.35 -0.37 -7.18
CA GLU A 44 -13.64 0.34 -7.15
C GLU A 44 -13.99 0.99 -8.49
N GLU A 45 -13.03 1.61 -9.18
CA GLU A 45 -13.21 2.19 -10.51
C GLU A 45 -13.63 1.13 -11.54
N TYR A 46 -12.94 -0.01 -11.59
CA TYR A 46 -13.21 -1.08 -12.56
C TYR A 46 -14.49 -1.87 -12.25
N MET A 47 -14.94 -1.89 -11.00
CA MET A 47 -16.21 -2.50 -10.59
C MET A 47 -17.45 -1.82 -11.18
N SER A 48 -17.30 -0.66 -11.83
CA SER A 48 -18.38 -0.04 -12.63
C SER A 48 -18.85 -0.89 -13.82
N ASP A 49 -17.96 -1.74 -14.36
CA ASP A 49 -18.26 -2.72 -15.41
C ASP A 49 -17.46 -4.01 -15.13
N PRO A 50 -17.95 -4.86 -14.21
CA PRO A 50 -17.18 -5.98 -13.69
C PRO A 50 -17.01 -7.12 -14.68
N GLU A 51 -17.96 -7.33 -15.60
CA GLU A 51 -17.87 -8.37 -16.63
C GLU A 51 -16.74 -8.06 -17.62
N LYS A 52 -16.67 -6.81 -18.09
CA LYS A 52 -15.60 -6.34 -18.98
C LYS A 52 -14.24 -6.33 -18.30
N ASN A 53 -14.18 -5.97 -17.02
CA ASN A 53 -12.94 -5.76 -16.29
C ASN A 53 -12.53 -6.94 -15.38
N ALA A 54 -13.22 -8.08 -15.46
CA ALA A 54 -13.04 -9.23 -14.55
C ALA A 54 -11.58 -9.65 -14.38
N TYR A 55 -10.82 -9.71 -15.48
CA TYR A 55 -9.40 -10.06 -15.46
C TYR A 55 -8.54 -9.06 -14.68
N ILE A 56 -8.71 -7.77 -14.95
CA ILE A 56 -7.93 -6.69 -14.31
C ILE A 56 -8.28 -6.60 -12.82
N ILE A 57 -9.56 -6.71 -12.47
CA ILE A 57 -10.02 -6.75 -11.09
C ILE A 57 -9.34 -7.90 -10.34
N GLY A 58 -9.30 -9.10 -10.93
CA GLY A 58 -8.65 -10.27 -10.33
C GLY A 58 -7.13 -10.11 -10.14
N GLU A 59 -6.45 -9.48 -11.08
CA GLU A 59 -5.01 -9.15 -10.97
C GLU A 59 -4.74 -8.11 -9.87
N LEU A 60 -5.57 -7.07 -9.76
CA LEU A 60 -5.45 -6.08 -8.70
C LEU A 60 -5.71 -6.68 -7.33
N GLN A 61 -6.70 -7.57 -7.19
CA GLN A 61 -6.98 -8.29 -5.95
C GLN A 61 -5.83 -9.21 -5.51
N ARG A 62 -5.06 -9.79 -6.43
CA ARG A 62 -3.85 -10.60 -6.11
C ARG A 62 -2.71 -9.77 -5.50
N ARG A 63 -2.71 -8.44 -5.72
CA ARG A 63 -1.67 -7.52 -5.27
C ARG A 63 -2.00 -6.85 -3.93
N LEU A 64 -3.21 -7.06 -3.41
CA LEU A 64 -3.63 -6.68 -2.06
C LEU A 64 -3.31 -7.81 -1.08
#